data_AF-A0A1X2EUP2-F1
#
_entry.id   AF-A0A1X2EUP2-F1
#
_cell.length_a   1.000
_cell.length_b   1.000
_cell.length_c   1.000
_cell.angle_alpha   90.00
_cell.angle_beta   90.00
_cell.angle_gamma   90.00
#
_symmetry.space_group_name_H-M   'P 1'
#
loop_
_entity.id
_entity.type
_entity.pdbx_description
1 polymer ?
#
loop_
_entity_poly.entity_id
_entity_poly.type
_entity_poly.pdbx_seq_one_letter_code
_entity_poly.pdbx_strand_id
1 'polypeptide(L)'
;MTVAVYSAEQVADILGLHVRTVRAYVRDGRLPAVRMGKQYRITEQALRTFTGATAVKPAGKPHAHVSAVAHIHNVDRLTMDRVTTHLTAAAVGDSNRKAKLNIHSSYDETSCRLTIFVDGDPEATAAVIGLIDGLTRQDEK
;
A
#
# COMPACT_ATOMS: atom_id res chain seq x y z
N MET A 1 15.35 -18.84 -14.83
CA MET A 1 15.44 -17.36 -14.77
C MET A 1 16.90 -16.99 -14.60
N THR A 2 17.53 -16.42 -15.62
CA THR A 2 18.94 -16.00 -15.57
C THR A 2 19.05 -14.64 -14.90
N VAL A 3 19.83 -14.52 -13.83
CA VAL A 3 20.07 -13.24 -13.16
C VAL A 3 21.09 -12.46 -13.99
N ALA A 4 20.64 -11.35 -14.60
CA ALA A 4 21.54 -10.43 -15.30
C ALA A 4 22.45 -9.72 -14.28
N VAL A 5 23.76 -9.86 -14.47
CA VAL A 5 24.80 -9.28 -13.62
C VAL A 5 25.72 -8.40 -14.46
N TYR A 6 25.99 -7.21 -13.96
CA TYR A 6 26.83 -6.20 -14.61
C TYR A 6 28.17 -6.04 -13.90
N SER A 7 29.22 -5.74 -14.66
CA SER A 7 30.48 -5.25 -14.10
C SER A 7 30.39 -3.76 -13.74
N ALA A 8 31.32 -3.26 -12.93
CA ALA A 8 31.39 -1.83 -12.61
C ALA A 8 31.64 -0.95 -13.85
N GLU A 9 32.24 -1.50 -14.91
CA GLU A 9 32.44 -0.81 -16.20
C GLU A 9 31.13 -0.69 -16.96
N GLN A 10 30.38 -1.78 -17.06
CA GLN A 10 29.05 -1.76 -17.71
C GLN A 10 28.09 -0.82 -16.99
N VAL A 11 28.13 -0.77 -15.66
CA VAL A 11 27.31 0.17 -14.88
C VAL A 11 27.74 1.62 -15.10
N ALA A 12 29.03 1.87 -15.25
CA ALA A 12 29.55 3.19 -15.60
C ALA A 12 29.02 3.66 -16.95
N ASP A 13 29.04 2.78 -17.97
CA ASP A 13 28.50 3.08 -19.29
C ASP A 13 26.98 3.35 -19.25
N ILE A 14 26.23 2.54 -18.49
CA ILE A 14 24.77 2.70 -18.35
C ILE A 14 24.40 4.01 -17.65
N LEU A 15 25.16 4.42 -16.62
CA LEU A 15 24.87 5.61 -15.84
C LEU A 15 25.54 6.88 -16.40
N GLY A 16 26.37 6.77 -17.43
CA GLY A 16 27.20 7.88 -17.91
C GLY A 16 28.21 8.38 -16.87
N LEU A 17 28.65 7.50 -15.96
CA LEU A 17 29.56 7.83 -14.86
C LEU A 17 30.95 7.25 -15.13
N HIS A 18 31.97 7.85 -14.53
CA HIS A 18 33.31 7.27 -14.56
C HIS A 18 33.39 6.00 -13.67
N VAL A 19 34.08 4.95 -14.14
CA VAL A 19 34.24 3.66 -13.44
C VAL A 19 34.74 3.84 -12.00
N ARG A 20 35.62 4.81 -11.77
CA ARG A 20 36.13 5.17 -10.44
C ARG A 20 35.01 5.56 -9.46
N THR A 21 34.02 6.31 -9.92
CA THR A 21 32.88 6.76 -9.12
C THR A 21 31.98 5.58 -8.78
N VAL A 22 31.71 4.70 -9.74
CA VAL A 22 30.95 3.47 -9.51
C VAL A 22 31.65 2.56 -8.49
N ARG A 23 32.97 2.38 -8.60
CA ARG A 23 33.76 1.62 -7.63
C ARG A 23 33.77 2.25 -6.24
N ALA A 24 33.74 3.59 -6.15
CA ALA A 24 33.58 4.30 -4.89
C ALA A 24 32.20 4.01 -4.27
N TYR A 25 31.12 4.11 -5.04
CA TYR A 25 29.77 3.79 -4.54
C TYR A 25 29.61 2.35 -4.07
N VAL A 26 30.26 1.38 -4.73
CA VAL A 26 30.29 -0.01 -4.26
C VAL A 26 31.05 -0.13 -2.95
N ARG A 27 32.19 0.55 -2.80
CA ARG A 27 33.00 0.52 -1.57
C ARG A 27 32.30 1.21 -0.40
N ASP A 28 31.61 2.31 -0.68
CA ASP A 28 30.89 3.11 0.31
C ASP A 28 29.52 2.50 0.67
N GLY A 29 29.15 1.36 0.07
CA GLY A 29 27.89 0.66 0.31
C GLY A 29 26.66 1.33 -0.32
N ARG A 30 26.85 2.41 -1.08
CA ARG A 30 25.76 3.14 -1.77
C ARG A 30 25.18 2.37 -2.95
N LEU A 31 25.99 1.53 -3.60
CA LEU A 31 25.57 0.67 -4.70
C LEU A 31 25.76 -0.80 -4.31
N PRO A 32 24.68 -1.57 -4.07
CA PRO A 32 24.80 -2.97 -3.69
C PRO A 32 25.48 -3.79 -4.78
N ALA A 33 26.55 -4.50 -4.43
CA ALA A 33 27.27 -5.39 -5.32
C ALA A 33 27.63 -6.70 -4.61
N VAL A 34 27.59 -7.80 -5.36
CA VAL A 34 27.98 -9.12 -4.89
C VAL A 34 29.39 -9.42 -5.39
N ARG A 35 30.26 -9.90 -4.51
CA ARG A 35 31.61 -10.34 -4.91
C ARG A 35 31.52 -11.71 -5.57
N MET A 36 31.71 -11.75 -6.87
CA MET A 36 31.78 -12.97 -7.66
C MET A 36 33.25 -13.21 -8.02
N GLY A 37 33.94 -14.00 -7.19
CA GLY A 37 35.38 -14.23 -7.30
C GLY A 37 36.22 -12.98 -7.02
N LYS A 38 37.04 -12.57 -7.99
CA LYS A 38 37.89 -11.36 -7.88
C LYS A 38 37.19 -10.06 -8.28
N GLN A 39 35.95 -10.13 -8.77
CA GLN A 39 35.23 -8.98 -9.31
C GLN A 39 33.95 -8.71 -8.52
N TYR A 40 33.60 -7.42 -8.41
CA TYR A 40 32.27 -7.01 -7.97
C TYR A 40 31.31 -7.10 -9.15
N ARG A 41 30.14 -7.69 -8.89
CA ARG A 41 29.04 -7.80 -9.84
C ARG A 41 27.83 -7.10 -9.26
N ILE A 42 27.23 -6.22 -10.04
CA ILE A 42 26.05 -5.44 -9.67
C ILE A 42 24.86 -6.10 -10.34
N THR A 43 23.84 -6.47 -9.57
CA THR A 43 22.63 -7.07 -10.14
C THR A 43 21.78 -5.99 -10.80
N GLU A 44 21.02 -6.35 -11.83
CA GLU A 44 20.07 -5.41 -12.46
C GLU A 44 19.12 -4.78 -11.44
N GLN A 45 18.66 -5.57 -10.47
CA GLN A 45 17.82 -5.10 -9.38
C GLN A 45 18.52 -4.04 -8.53
N ALA A 46 19.78 -4.24 -8.14
CA ALA A 46 20.54 -3.27 -7.36
C ALA A 46 20.76 -1.95 -8.14
N LEU A 47 20.99 -2.04 -9.46
CA LEU A 47 21.12 -0.86 -10.31
C LEU A 47 19.81 -0.08 -10.43
N ARG A 48 18.67 -0.76 -10.59
CA ARG A 48 17.33 -0.13 -10.61
C ARG A 48 17.00 0.52 -9.27
N THR A 49 17.30 -0.14 -8.15
CA THR A 49 17.14 0.45 -6.82
C THR A 49 18.02 1.69 -6.63
N PHE A 50 19.27 1.65 -7.08
CA PHE A 50 20.20 2.77 -7.00
C PHE A 50 19.75 3.99 -7.82
N THR A 51 19.16 3.77 -8.99
CA THR A 51 18.68 4.84 -9.89
C THR A 51 17.31 5.41 -9.50
N GLY A 52 16.70 4.90 -8.42
CA GLY A 52 15.35 5.33 -8.01
C GLY A 52 14.25 4.89 -8.98
N ALA A 53 14.58 4.06 -9.98
CA ALA A 53 13.61 3.36 -10.80
C ALA A 53 12.96 2.31 -9.92
N THR A 54 11.95 2.73 -9.16
CA THR A 54 11.12 1.91 -8.27
C THR A 54 10.93 0.56 -8.95
N ALA A 55 11.48 -0.48 -8.32
CA ALA A 55 11.45 -1.83 -8.85
C ALA A 55 10.02 -2.10 -9.32
N VAL A 56 9.85 -2.34 -10.63
CA VAL A 56 8.60 -2.84 -11.17
C VAL A 56 8.34 -4.13 -10.40
N LYS A 57 7.42 -4.04 -9.43
CA LYS A 57 7.06 -5.12 -8.54
C LYS A 57 6.73 -6.30 -9.46
N PRO A 58 7.33 -7.49 -9.28
CA PRO A 58 7.00 -8.63 -10.13
C PRO A 58 5.48 -8.78 -10.12
N ALA A 59 4.87 -8.85 -11.31
CA ALA A 59 3.42 -8.89 -11.45
C ALA A 59 2.89 -10.06 -10.61
N GLY A 60 2.43 -9.75 -9.40
CA GLY A 60 1.71 -10.69 -8.57
C GLY A 60 0.46 -11.14 -9.30
N LYS A 61 -0.20 -12.17 -8.79
CA LYS A 61 -1.55 -12.51 -9.26
C LYS A 61 -2.41 -11.23 -9.28
N PRO A 62 -3.31 -11.06 -10.26
CA PRO A 62 -4.24 -9.94 -10.26
C PRO A 62 -4.91 -9.86 -8.89
N HIS A 63 -4.76 -8.72 -8.22
CA HIS A 63 -5.42 -8.45 -6.95
C HIS A 63 -6.25 -7.20 -7.16
N ALA A 64 -7.52 -7.28 -6.78
CA ALA A 64 -8.42 -6.14 -6.78
C ALA A 64 -8.32 -5.45 -5.42
N HIS A 65 -8.30 -4.13 -5.44
CA HIS A 65 -8.29 -3.28 -4.25
C HIS A 65 -9.41 -2.26 -4.41
N VAL A 66 -10.18 -2.04 -3.35
CA VAL A 66 -11.34 -1.14 -3.38
C VAL A 66 -11.15 -0.06 -2.33
N SER A 67 -11.24 1.18 -2.78
CA SER A 67 -11.41 2.34 -1.92
C SER A 67 -12.83 2.88 -2.15
N ALA A 68 -13.61 2.99 -1.07
CA ALA A 68 -14.99 3.47 -1.11
C ALA A 68 -15.17 4.59 -0.11
N VAL A 69 -16.00 5.57 -0.48
CA VAL A 69 -16.40 6.67 0.40
C VAL A 69 -17.92 6.67 0.49
N ALA A 70 -18.44 6.55 1.71
CA ALA A 70 -19.86 6.61 1.99
C ALA A 70 -20.17 7.88 2.79
N HIS A 71 -21.16 8.63 2.33
CA HIS A 71 -21.70 9.78 3.05
C HIS A 71 -23.07 9.41 3.63
N ILE A 72 -23.22 9.62 4.93
CA ILE A 72 -24.47 9.45 5.65
C ILE A 72 -24.92 10.83 6.10
N HIS A 73 -26.11 11.23 5.66
CA HIS A 73 -26.71 12.51 5.98
C HIS A 73 -27.70 12.37 7.15
N ASN A 74 -28.00 13.49 7.81
CA ASN A 74 -28.96 13.54 8.92
C ASN A 74 -28.58 12.63 10.09
N VAL A 75 -27.29 12.57 10.40
CA VAL A 75 -26.75 11.78 11.50
C VAL A 75 -26.57 12.68 12.71
N ASP A 76 -27.21 12.33 13.83
CA ASP A 76 -26.95 12.98 15.11
C ASP A 76 -25.73 12.35 15.81
N ARG A 77 -25.34 12.92 16.96
CA ARG A 77 -24.16 12.46 17.69
C ARG A 77 -24.32 11.02 18.24
N LEU A 78 -25.55 10.64 18.63
CA LEU A 78 -25.83 9.31 19.17
C LEU A 78 -25.74 8.23 18.08
N THR A 79 -26.33 8.49 16.92
CA THR A 79 -26.29 7.62 15.75
C THR A 79 -24.87 7.54 15.19
N MET A 80 -24.09 8.63 15.22
CA MET A 80 -22.67 8.61 14.87
C MET A 80 -21.85 7.69 15.78
N ASP A 81 -21.99 7.82 17.11
CA ASP A 81 -21.30 6.96 18.08
C ASP A 81 -21.68 5.48 17.89
N ARG A 82 -22.96 5.19 17.61
CA ARG A 82 -23.43 3.82 17.32
C ARG A 82 -22.79 3.28 16.05
N VAL A 83 -22.86 4.02 14.93
CA VAL A 83 -22.32 3.59 13.63
C VAL A 83 -20.82 3.35 13.71
N THR A 84 -20.06 4.29 14.29
CA THR A 84 -18.61 4.16 14.43
C THR A 84 -18.20 2.99 15.34
N THR A 85 -18.93 2.77 16.43
CA THR A 85 -18.70 1.62 17.33
C THR A 85 -18.93 0.29 16.62
N HIS A 86 -20.04 0.16 15.88
CA HIS A 86 -20.34 -1.07 15.12
C HIS A 86 -19.31 -1.32 14.00
N LEU A 87 -18.90 -0.29 13.27
CA LEU A 87 -17.87 -0.41 12.23
C LEU A 87 -16.51 -0.82 12.81
N THR A 88 -16.12 -0.24 13.94
CA THR A 88 -14.86 -0.58 14.62
C THR A 88 -14.89 -2.01 15.14
N ALA A 89 -16.01 -2.44 15.73
CA ALA A 89 -16.19 -3.82 16.18
C ALA A 89 -16.14 -4.82 15.01
N ALA A 90 -16.74 -4.49 13.86
CA ALA A 90 -16.68 -5.32 12.66
C ALA A 90 -15.25 -5.43 12.10
N ALA A 91 -14.49 -4.33 12.10
CA ALA A 91 -13.09 -4.32 11.66
C ALA A 91 -12.17 -5.19 12.55
N VAL A 92 -12.47 -5.27 13.86
CA VAL A 92 -11.70 -6.12 14.80
C VAL A 92 -12.16 -7.58 14.77
N GLY A 93 -13.46 -7.83 14.61
CA GLY A 93 -14.06 -9.17 14.61
C GLY A 93 -13.75 -10.00 13.35
N ASP A 94 -13.46 -9.35 12.22
CA ASP A 94 -13.09 -10.02 10.95
C ASP A 94 -11.58 -10.36 10.86
N SER A 95 -10.85 -10.26 11.97
CA SER A 95 -9.42 -10.57 12.08
C SER A 95 -9.04 -12.02 11.74
N ASN A 96 -10.01 -12.90 11.49
CA ASN A 96 -9.77 -14.25 10.98
C ASN A 96 -9.47 -14.29 9.46
N ARG A 97 -9.73 -13.20 8.73
CA ARG A 97 -9.24 -12.97 7.37
C ARG A 97 -8.13 -11.92 7.43
N LYS A 98 -6.94 -12.27 6.95
CA LYS A 98 -5.79 -11.36 6.77
C LYS A 98 -6.05 -10.22 5.76
N ALA A 99 -7.30 -9.83 5.52
CA ALA A 99 -7.65 -8.70 4.67
C ALA A 99 -7.33 -7.42 5.44
N LYS A 100 -6.44 -6.60 4.87
CA LYS A 100 -6.07 -5.29 5.44
C LYS A 100 -7.19 -4.30 5.16
N LEU A 101 -8.27 -4.37 5.92
CA LEU A 101 -9.36 -3.42 5.84
C LEU A 101 -9.05 -2.22 6.74
N ASN A 102 -8.88 -1.05 6.14
CA ASN A 102 -8.75 0.21 6.87
C ASN A 102 -10.07 0.97 6.78
N ILE A 103 -10.60 1.37 7.93
CA ILE A 103 -11.81 2.18 8.03
C ILE A 103 -11.45 3.48 8.75
N HIS A 104 -11.79 4.62 8.16
CA HIS A 104 -11.66 5.94 8.77
C HIS A 104 -13.00 6.65 8.71
N SER A 105 -13.40 7.33 9.78
CA SER A 105 -14.63 8.12 9.81
C SER A 105 -14.36 9.57 10.18
N SER A 106 -14.99 10.52 9.50
CA SER A 106 -15.05 11.93 9.89
C SER A 106 -16.50 12.38 10.04
N TYR A 107 -16.79 13.14 11.09
CA TYR A 107 -18.13 13.67 11.37
C TYR A 107 -18.10 15.19 11.32
N ASP A 108 -19.03 15.76 10.56
CA ASP A 108 -19.31 17.19 10.49
C ASP A 108 -20.63 17.46 11.21
N GLU A 109 -20.55 18.02 12.42
CA GLU A 109 -21.71 18.35 13.26
C GLU A 109 -22.55 19.48 12.68
N THR A 110 -21.95 20.44 11.96
CA THR A 110 -22.69 21.56 11.35
C THR A 110 -23.56 21.08 10.19
N SER A 111 -23.08 20.08 9.45
CA SER A 111 -23.83 19.48 8.33
C SER A 111 -24.62 18.22 8.71
N CYS A 112 -24.58 17.79 9.98
CA CYS A 112 -25.06 16.46 10.42
C CYS A 112 -24.67 15.34 9.46
N ARG A 113 -23.38 15.30 9.07
CA ARG A 113 -22.88 14.40 8.01
C ARG A 113 -21.71 13.56 8.52
N LEU A 114 -21.87 12.24 8.45
CA LEU A 114 -20.82 11.26 8.70
C LEU A 114 -20.23 10.80 7.36
N THR A 115 -18.93 10.89 7.21
CA THR A 115 -18.19 10.37 6.05
C THR A 115 -17.33 9.20 6.48
N ILE A 116 -17.45 8.09 5.78
CA ILE A 116 -16.70 6.86 6.05
C ILE A 116 -15.83 6.56 4.83
N PHE A 117 -14.54 6.40 5.06
CA PHE A 117 -13.55 5.96 4.10
C PHE A 117 -13.19 4.51 4.39
N VAL A 118 -13.34 3.65 3.39
CA VAL A 118 -13.02 2.22 3.46
C VAL A 118 -11.98 1.91 2.41
N ASP A 119 -10.91 1.21 2.80
CA ASP A 119 -9.82 0.80 1.92
C ASP A 119 -9.43 -0.65 2.20
N GLY A 120 -9.55 -1.53 1.21
CA GLY A 120 -9.23 -2.94 1.41
C GLY A 120 -9.68 -3.87 0.27
N ASP A 121 -9.65 -5.16 0.57
CA ASP A 121 -10.09 -6.21 -0.36
C ASP A 121 -11.60 -6.08 -0.67
N PRO A 122 -12.04 -6.35 -1.92
CA PRO A 122 -13.43 -6.15 -2.34
C PRO A 122 -14.47 -6.87 -1.47
N GLU A 123 -14.16 -8.09 -1.02
CA GLU A 123 -15.07 -8.90 -0.20
C GLU A 123 -15.29 -8.28 1.19
N ALA A 124 -14.22 -7.81 1.81
CA ALA A 124 -14.28 -7.12 3.10
C ALA A 124 -15.01 -5.77 2.96
N THR A 125 -14.70 -5.00 1.90
CA THR A 125 -15.37 -3.73 1.62
C THR A 125 -16.87 -3.91 1.38
N ALA A 126 -17.29 -4.97 0.67
CA ALA A 126 -18.70 -5.27 0.45
C ALA A 126 -19.46 -5.58 1.75
N ALA A 127 -18.83 -6.31 2.68
CA ALA A 127 -19.42 -6.57 4.00
C ALA A 127 -19.65 -5.27 4.79
N VAL A 128 -18.69 -4.34 4.76
CA VAL A 128 -18.84 -3.01 5.39
C VAL A 128 -19.97 -2.21 4.77
N ILE A 129 -20.10 -2.19 3.44
CA ILE A 129 -21.19 -1.50 2.75
C ILE A 129 -22.55 -2.05 3.19
N GLY A 130 -22.68 -3.37 3.31
CA GLY A 130 -23.89 -4.01 3.83
C GLY A 130 -24.20 -3.64 5.28
N LEU A 131 -23.18 -3.51 6.14
CA LEU A 131 -23.36 -3.03 7.52
C LEU A 131 -23.82 -1.58 7.57
N ILE A 132 -23.26 -0.70 6.72
CA ILE A 132 -23.69 0.69 6.64
C ILE A 132 -25.17 0.77 6.24
N ASP A 133 -25.58 0.05 5.20
CA ASP A 133 -26.99 0.01 4.74
C ASP A 133 -27.95 -0.54 5.82
N GLY A 134 -27.52 -1.57 6.54
CA GLY A 134 -28.29 -2.13 7.65
C GLY A 134 -28.51 -1.14 8.78
N LEU A 135 -27.45 -0.41 9.17
CA LEU A 135 -27.49 0.57 10.27
C LEU A 135 -28.29 1.82 9.90
N THR A 136 -28.18 2.32 8.67
CA THR A 136 -28.94 3.51 8.25
C THR A 136 -30.43 3.25 8.11
N ARG A 137 -30.85 2.02 7.79
CA ARG A 137 -32.27 1.65 7.68
C ARG A 137 -32.95 1.42 9.04
N GLN A 138 -32.18 1.13 10.10
CA GLN A 138 -32.73 0.87 11.44
C GLN A 138 -33.24 2.12 12.15
N ASP A 139 -32.78 3.32 11.75
CA ASP A 139 -33.21 4.60 12.33
C ASP A 139 -34.53 5.15 11.72
N GLU A 140 -35.06 4.54 10.64
CA GLU A 140 -36.35 4.93 10.03
C GLU A 140 -37.59 4.29 10.71
N LYS A 141 -37.42 3.49 11.77
CA LYS A 141 -38.50 2.67 12.37
C LYS A 141 -38.78 3.03 13.82
#